data_AF-A0A9X2EPB1-F1
#
_entry.id   AF-A0A9X2EPB1-F1
#
_cell.length_a   1.000
_cell.length_b   1.000
_cell.length_c   1.000
_cell.angle_alpha   90.00
_cell.angle_beta   90.00
_cell.angle_gamma   90.00
#
_symmetry.space_group_name_H-M   'P 1'
#
loop_
_entity.id
_entity.type
_entity.pdbx_description
1 polymer ?
#
loop_
_entity_poly.entity_id
_entity_poly.type
_entity_poly.pdbx_seq_one_letter_code
_entity_poly.pdbx_strand_id
1 'polypeptide(L)'
;MKRSFKRGIATTAIFVTVMNLSACGYFLYPERKGQAGGRVDPAVVILDSAALLFGLIPGLVAFAVDITNGTIYLPAGNRSVLDRHVTGVTEDSAETVVDENGQVWLRFPLNKAEYDSTQLEVLSARLSGVSGRQVNAEDIIWLRDLAEFRTATVFQTAAR
;
A
#
# COMPACT_ATOMS: atom_id res chain seq x y z
N MET A 1 21.97 27.62 39.04
CA MET A 1 21.39 26.39 38.44
C MET A 1 22.50 25.48 37.93
N LYS A 2 22.66 24.29 38.51
CA LYS A 2 23.80 23.39 38.27
C LYS A 2 23.83 22.95 36.79
N ARG A 3 24.99 23.04 36.14
CA ARG A 3 25.18 22.71 34.71
C ARG A 3 24.70 21.30 34.34
N SER A 4 24.66 20.35 35.28
CA SER A 4 24.10 19.01 35.05
C SER A 4 22.58 19.01 34.84
N PHE A 5 21.84 19.90 35.50
CA PHE A 5 20.38 20.00 35.36
C PHE A 5 19.97 20.56 33.99
N LYS A 6 20.71 21.55 33.48
CA LYS A 6 20.50 22.07 32.11
C LYS A 6 20.85 21.02 31.04
N ARG A 7 21.89 20.20 31.27
CA ARG A 7 22.29 19.11 30.37
C ARG A 7 21.27 17.96 30.37
N GLY A 8 20.68 17.63 31.52
CA GLY A 8 19.62 16.62 31.65
C GLY A 8 18.32 17.03 30.94
N ILE A 9 17.92 18.29 31.07
CA ILE A 9 16.76 18.83 30.33
C ILE A 9 17.03 18.81 28.83
N ALA A 10 18.21 19.24 28.39
CA ALA A 10 18.56 19.25 26.96
C ALA A 10 18.58 17.84 26.36
N THR A 11 19.13 16.85 27.06
CA THR A 11 19.15 15.45 26.59
C THR A 11 17.74 14.85 26.56
N THR A 12 16.91 15.12 27.56
CA THR A 12 15.51 14.66 27.57
C THR A 12 14.69 15.32 26.47
N ALA A 13 14.86 16.62 26.24
CA ALA A 13 14.17 17.34 25.17
C ALA A 13 14.57 16.82 23.78
N ILE A 14 15.88 16.55 23.56
CA ILE A 14 16.37 15.94 22.32
C ILE A 14 15.76 14.54 22.15
N PHE A 15 15.76 13.73 23.20
CA PHE A 15 15.18 12.38 23.16
C PHE A 15 13.69 12.39 22.82
N VAL A 16 12.91 13.27 23.46
CA VAL A 16 11.48 13.45 23.18
C VAL A 16 11.24 13.98 21.76
N THR A 17 12.08 14.88 21.28
CA THR A 17 11.99 15.41 19.90
C THR A 17 12.28 14.30 18.89
N VAL A 18 13.30 13.48 19.14
CA VAL A 18 13.64 12.33 18.29
C VAL A 18 12.53 11.28 18.30
N MET A 19 11.89 11.04 19.45
CA MET A 19 10.71 10.14 19.56
C MET A 19 9.46 10.68 18.85
N ASN A 20 9.28 12.00 18.78
CA ASN A 20 8.22 12.59 17.97
C ASN A 20 8.56 12.54 16.47
N LEU A 21 9.84 12.60 16.11
CA LEU A 21 10.29 12.44 14.72
C LEU A 21 10.29 10.98 14.26
N SER A 22 10.37 9.99 15.14
CA SER A 22 10.34 8.57 14.75
C SER A 22 8.98 8.08 14.24
N ALA A 23 7.94 8.92 14.26
CA ALA A 23 6.64 8.65 13.65
C ALA A 23 6.60 9.13 12.19
N CYS A 24 7.70 8.94 11.45
CA CYS A 24 7.82 9.47 10.10
C CYS A 24 6.78 8.85 9.16
N GLY A 25 6.55 7.54 9.22
CA GLY A 25 5.51 6.89 8.43
C GLY A 25 4.13 7.43 8.76
N TYR A 26 3.85 7.69 10.04
CA TYR A 26 2.60 8.32 10.47
C TYR A 26 2.42 9.76 9.99
N PHE A 27 3.47 10.58 10.00
CA PHE A 27 3.39 11.96 9.55
C PHE A 27 3.30 12.06 8.02
N LEU A 28 4.04 11.22 7.30
CA LEU A 28 4.07 11.20 5.85
C LEU A 28 2.82 10.55 5.25
N TYR A 29 2.26 9.55 5.92
CA TYR A 29 1.13 8.76 5.42
C TYR A 29 0.07 8.53 6.51
N PRO A 30 -0.57 9.60 7.03
CA PRO A 30 -1.58 9.49 8.09
C PRO A 30 -2.80 8.66 7.66
N GLU A 31 -3.08 8.58 6.37
CA GLU A 31 -4.16 7.79 5.77
C GLU A 31 -4.00 6.27 5.94
N ARG A 32 -2.81 5.80 6.30
CA ARG A 32 -2.50 4.37 6.47
C ARG A 32 -2.67 3.88 7.91
N LYS A 33 -3.17 4.74 8.80
CA LYS A 33 -3.37 4.35 10.20
C LYS A 33 -4.39 3.22 10.36
N GLY A 34 -4.07 2.26 11.21
CA GLY A 34 -4.96 1.16 11.55
C GLY A 34 -4.93 -0.03 10.57
N GLN A 35 -3.96 -0.05 9.65
CA GLN A 35 -3.69 -1.24 8.84
C GLN A 35 -3.18 -2.37 9.75
N ALA A 36 -3.86 -3.51 9.75
CA ALA A 36 -3.50 -4.68 10.58
C ALA A 36 -2.49 -5.63 9.90
N GLY A 37 -2.03 -5.28 8.69
CA GLY A 37 -1.07 -6.06 7.92
C GLY A 37 -1.15 -5.70 6.43
N GLY A 38 -0.12 -6.05 5.67
CA GLY A 38 -0.06 -5.75 4.24
C GLY A 38 1.36 -5.79 3.68
N ARG A 39 1.53 -5.33 2.44
CA ARG A 39 2.85 -5.19 1.82
C ARG A 39 3.62 -4.09 2.54
N VAL A 40 4.84 -4.36 2.97
CA VAL A 40 5.67 -3.38 3.70
C VAL A 40 6.16 -2.27 2.76
N ASP A 41 6.13 -1.02 3.20
CA ASP A 41 6.59 0.13 2.42
C ASP A 41 8.12 0.28 2.49
N PRO A 42 8.84 0.03 1.38
CA PRO A 42 10.29 0.17 1.36
C PRO A 42 10.76 1.59 1.69
N ALA A 43 9.95 2.63 1.41
CA ALA A 43 10.31 4.00 1.78
C ALA A 43 10.31 4.20 3.31
N VAL A 44 9.31 3.67 4.00
CA VAL A 44 9.21 3.75 5.47
C VAL A 44 10.30 2.89 6.12
N VAL A 45 10.54 1.67 5.60
CA VAL A 45 11.62 0.80 6.09
C VAL A 45 12.99 1.47 5.97
N ILE A 46 13.29 2.14 4.86
CA ILE A 46 14.56 2.85 4.68
C ILE A 46 14.70 3.97 5.72
N LEU A 47 13.61 4.68 6.01
CA LEU A 47 13.61 5.79 6.96
C LEU A 47 13.83 5.31 8.40
N ASP A 48 13.14 4.25 8.81
CA ASP A 48 13.34 3.61 10.13
C ASP A 48 14.73 2.98 10.25
N SER A 49 15.23 2.38 9.15
CA SER A 49 16.58 1.84 9.08
C SER A 49 17.64 2.94 9.20
N ALA A 50 17.41 4.11 8.61
CA ALA A 50 18.27 5.27 8.79
C ALA A 50 18.28 5.71 10.26
N ALA A 51 17.13 5.74 10.93
CA ALA A 51 17.05 6.02 12.36
C ALA A 51 17.83 4.99 13.20
N LEU A 52 17.80 3.70 12.83
CA LEU A 52 18.63 2.65 13.47
C LEU A 52 20.13 2.90 13.30
N LEU A 53 20.56 3.39 12.13
CA LEU A 53 21.98 3.70 11.88
C LEU A 53 22.48 4.86 12.74
N PHE A 54 21.66 5.88 13.00
CA PHE A 54 22.01 7.00 13.88
C PHE A 54 21.84 6.69 15.37
N GLY A 55 21.16 5.59 15.71
CA GLY A 55 21.07 5.07 17.07
C GLY A 55 20.12 3.88 17.19
N LEU A 56 20.56 2.84 17.92
CA LEU A 56 19.79 1.60 18.05
C LEU A 56 18.45 1.82 18.77
N ILE A 57 18.46 2.54 19.90
CA ILE A 57 17.23 2.85 20.66
C ILE A 57 16.24 3.66 19.80
N PRO A 58 16.60 4.81 19.20
CA PRO A 58 15.64 5.60 18.43
C PRO A 58 15.13 4.86 17.18
N GLY A 59 15.97 4.10 16.48
CA GLY A 59 15.51 3.33 15.32
C GLY A 59 14.60 2.15 15.68
N LEU A 60 14.86 1.44 16.78
CA LEU A 60 13.98 0.36 17.22
C LEU A 60 12.59 0.88 17.61
N VAL A 61 12.55 2.07 18.22
CA VAL A 61 11.27 2.71 18.54
C VAL A 61 10.54 3.20 17.28
N ALA A 62 11.26 3.71 16.26
CA ALA A 62 10.64 4.06 14.97
C ALA A 62 9.91 2.87 14.34
N PHE A 63 10.60 1.73 14.22
CA PHE A 63 9.99 0.48 13.76
C PHE A 63 8.80 0.07 14.60
N ALA A 64 8.93 0.09 15.94
CA ALA A 64 7.83 -0.29 16.81
C ALA A 64 6.60 0.61 16.63
N VAL A 65 6.78 1.92 16.49
CA VAL A 65 5.69 2.90 16.31
C VAL A 65 5.04 2.73 14.95
N ASP A 66 5.81 2.61 13.86
CA ASP A 66 5.25 2.49 12.53
C ASP A 66 4.61 1.10 12.27
N ILE A 67 5.10 0.03 12.91
CA ILE A 67 4.42 -1.29 12.93
C ILE A 67 3.12 -1.23 13.73
N THR A 68 3.15 -0.71 14.95
CA THR A 68 1.95 -0.71 15.84
C THR A 68 0.85 0.22 15.35
N ASN A 69 1.20 1.32 14.67
CA ASN A 69 0.23 2.21 14.02
C ASN A 69 -0.24 1.69 12.65
N GLY A 70 0.46 0.72 12.07
CA GLY A 70 0.19 0.17 10.74
C GLY A 70 0.70 1.03 9.58
N THR A 71 1.44 2.11 9.85
CA THR A 71 1.94 3.08 8.87
C THR A 71 3.10 2.55 8.03
N ILE A 72 3.73 1.46 8.49
CA ILE A 72 4.73 0.71 7.72
C ILE A 72 4.12 -0.10 6.56
N TYR A 73 2.82 -0.37 6.56
CA TYR A 73 2.15 -1.15 5.53
C TYR A 73 1.58 -0.24 4.42
N LEU A 74 1.62 -0.73 3.18
CA LEU A 74 0.93 -0.12 2.07
C LEU A 74 -0.54 -0.55 2.04
N PRO A 75 -1.46 0.38 1.72
CA PRO A 75 -2.82 0.02 1.41
C PRO A 75 -2.86 -0.89 0.18
N ALA A 76 -3.78 -1.86 0.18
CA ALA A 76 -3.99 -2.77 -0.94
C ALA A 76 -4.06 -2.03 -2.28
N GLY A 77 -3.26 -2.50 -3.25
CA GLY A 77 -3.17 -1.91 -4.59
C GLY A 77 -2.34 -0.64 -4.71
N ASN A 78 -1.85 -0.02 -3.64
CA ASN A 78 -0.95 1.13 -3.77
C ASN A 78 0.51 0.70 -4.01
N ARG A 79 1.27 1.61 -4.62
CA ARG A 79 2.71 1.47 -4.86
C ARG A 79 3.47 2.47 -3.98
N SER A 80 4.62 2.06 -3.47
CA SER A 80 5.49 2.96 -2.72
C SER A 80 6.07 4.02 -3.66
N VAL A 81 6.40 5.20 -3.14
CA VAL A 81 7.06 6.25 -3.91
C VAL A 81 8.36 5.75 -4.54
N LEU A 82 9.06 4.84 -3.84
CA LEU A 82 10.28 4.21 -4.33
C LEU A 82 9.99 3.25 -5.49
N ASP A 83 8.92 2.48 -5.37
CA ASP A 83 8.45 1.50 -6.36
C ASP A 83 8.07 2.17 -7.68
N ARG A 84 7.50 3.39 -7.61
CA ARG A 84 7.17 4.22 -8.79
C ARG A 84 8.41 4.76 -9.50
N HIS A 85 9.48 5.03 -8.77
CA HIS A 85 10.73 5.54 -9.36
C HIS A 85 11.62 4.41 -9.89
N VAL A 86 11.60 3.23 -9.27
CA VAL A 86 12.35 2.06 -9.72
C VAL A 86 11.64 1.39 -10.90
N THR A 87 10.31 1.29 -10.86
CA THR A 87 9.49 0.76 -11.96
C THR A 87 9.12 1.88 -12.93
N GLY A 88 10.12 2.52 -13.52
CA GLY A 88 9.89 3.26 -14.75
C GLY A 88 9.41 2.28 -15.82
N VAL A 89 8.34 2.62 -16.54
CA VAL A 89 7.98 2.03 -17.85
C VAL A 89 7.15 0.73 -17.83
N THR A 90 6.01 0.68 -17.15
CA THR A 90 4.88 -0.21 -17.56
C THR A 90 3.56 0.27 -16.94
N GLU A 91 3.16 1.52 -17.24
CA GLU A 91 1.84 2.02 -16.87
C GLU A 91 0.71 1.48 -17.77
N ASP A 92 1.02 0.66 -18.79
CA ASP A 92 0.03 0.13 -19.75
C ASP A 92 -0.09 -1.40 -19.70
N SER A 93 0.58 -2.04 -18.74
CA SER A 93 0.58 -3.50 -18.59
C SER A 93 -0.26 -3.90 -17.38
N ALA A 94 -1.05 -4.95 -17.55
CA ALA A 94 -1.81 -5.58 -16.49
C ALA A 94 -0.86 -6.07 -15.39
N GLU A 95 -0.92 -5.46 -14.22
CA GLU A 95 -0.05 -5.82 -13.11
C GLU A 95 -0.72 -6.88 -12.24
N THR A 96 0.03 -7.91 -11.87
CA THR A 96 -0.44 -8.86 -10.87
C THR A 96 -0.28 -8.26 -9.47
N VAL A 97 -1.39 -8.01 -8.78
CA VAL A 97 -1.44 -7.41 -7.45
C VAL A 97 -1.95 -8.46 -6.47
N VAL A 98 -1.19 -8.69 -5.39
CA VAL A 98 -1.62 -9.58 -4.31
C VAL A 98 -2.28 -8.74 -3.21
N ASP A 99 -3.46 -9.16 -2.75
CA ASP A 99 -4.17 -8.50 -1.66
C ASP A 99 -3.67 -8.93 -0.27
N GLU A 100 -4.18 -8.28 0.79
CA GLU A 100 -3.82 -8.55 2.18
C GLU A 100 -4.17 -9.98 2.64
N ASN A 101 -5.08 -10.66 1.93
CA ASN A 101 -5.48 -12.05 2.22
C ASN A 101 -4.69 -13.07 1.38
N GLY A 102 -3.70 -12.62 0.59
CA GLY A 102 -2.91 -13.45 -0.30
C GLY A 102 -3.62 -13.85 -1.60
N GLN A 103 -4.75 -13.23 -1.94
CA GLN A 103 -5.41 -13.46 -3.23
C GLN A 103 -4.71 -12.68 -4.34
N VAL A 104 -4.57 -13.31 -5.50
CA VAL A 104 -3.89 -12.75 -6.66
C VAL A 104 -4.93 -12.10 -7.59
N TRP A 105 -4.78 -10.80 -7.81
CA TRP A 105 -5.61 -9.98 -8.67
C TRP A 105 -4.80 -9.46 -9.85
N LEU A 106 -5.46 -9.18 -10.98
CA LEU A 106 -4.83 -8.54 -12.12
C LEU A 106 -5.39 -7.11 -12.25
N ARG A 107 -4.56 -6.11 -12.00
CA ARG A 107 -4.92 -4.70 -12.06
C ARG A 107 -4.61 -4.15 -13.45
N PHE A 108 -5.66 -3.66 -14.12
CA PHE A 108 -5.53 -2.94 -15.37
C PHE A 108 -5.67 -1.44 -15.12
N PRO A 109 -4.69 -0.61 -15.53
CA PRO A 109 -4.87 0.83 -15.51
C PRO A 109 -5.89 1.21 -16.59
N LEU A 110 -7.02 1.79 -16.17
CA LEU A 110 -8.03 2.35 -17.07
C LEU A 110 -7.90 3.88 -17.05
N ASN A 111 -7.70 4.46 -18.22
CA ASN A 111 -7.44 5.89 -18.38
C ASN A 111 -8.77 6.63 -18.25
N LYS A 112 -8.81 7.78 -17.56
CA LYS A 112 -10.07 8.52 -17.37
C LYS A 112 -10.69 9.07 -18.67
N ALA A 113 -9.87 9.28 -19.70
CA ALA A 113 -10.35 9.62 -21.05
C ALA A 113 -10.98 8.42 -21.78
N GLU A 114 -10.93 7.26 -21.12
CA GLU A 114 -11.18 5.93 -21.66
C GLU A 114 -12.33 5.26 -20.87
N TYR A 115 -13.39 6.04 -20.61
CA TYR A 115 -14.71 5.57 -20.13
C TYR A 115 -15.78 5.83 -21.21
N ASP A 116 -15.57 5.31 -22.41
CA ASP A 116 -16.57 5.29 -23.49
C ASP A 116 -16.94 3.85 -23.84
N SER A 117 -18.16 3.64 -24.34
CA SER A 117 -18.68 2.35 -24.81
C SER A 117 -17.71 1.60 -25.74
N THR A 118 -16.94 2.33 -26.54
CA THR A 118 -15.86 1.86 -27.40
C THR A 118 -14.76 1.08 -26.65
N GLN A 119 -14.52 1.36 -25.37
CA GLN A 119 -13.47 0.67 -24.59
C GLN A 119 -13.95 -0.50 -23.77
N LEU A 120 -15.25 -0.71 -23.64
CA LEU A 120 -15.75 -2.01 -23.18
C LEU A 120 -15.39 -3.09 -24.20
N GLU A 121 -15.43 -2.77 -25.50
CA GLU A 121 -14.95 -3.65 -26.55
C GLU A 121 -13.42 -3.84 -26.49
N VAL A 122 -12.64 -2.76 -26.33
CA VAL A 122 -11.17 -2.84 -26.18
C VAL A 122 -10.78 -3.63 -24.93
N LEU A 123 -11.46 -3.42 -23.81
CA LEU A 123 -11.26 -4.16 -22.56
C LEU A 123 -11.60 -5.63 -22.76
N SER A 124 -12.71 -5.95 -23.41
CA SER A 124 -13.11 -7.32 -23.72
C SER A 124 -12.09 -8.03 -24.62
N ALA A 125 -11.53 -7.34 -25.62
CA ALA A 125 -10.50 -7.85 -26.51
C ALA A 125 -9.18 -8.11 -25.76
N ARG A 126 -8.77 -7.20 -24.88
CA ARG A 126 -7.56 -7.38 -24.04
C ARG A 126 -7.74 -8.48 -23.00
N LEU A 127 -8.90 -8.56 -22.33
CA LEU A 127 -9.24 -9.64 -21.41
C LEU A 127 -9.27 -10.99 -22.12
N SER A 128 -9.74 -11.01 -23.37
CA SER A 128 -9.71 -12.22 -24.19
C SER A 128 -8.29 -12.66 -24.53
N GLY A 129 -7.41 -11.71 -24.83
CA GLY A 129 -6.00 -11.97 -25.09
C GLY A 129 -5.25 -12.49 -23.85
N VAL A 130 -5.55 -11.97 -22.66
CA VAL A 130 -4.87 -12.39 -21.41
C VAL A 130 -5.44 -13.68 -20.85
N SER A 131 -6.77 -13.87 -20.89
CA SER A 131 -7.42 -15.06 -20.32
C SER A 131 -7.39 -16.27 -21.25
N GLY A 132 -7.09 -16.07 -22.54
CA GLY A 132 -7.18 -17.10 -23.58
C GLY A 132 -8.61 -17.61 -23.83
N ARG A 133 -9.63 -16.93 -23.27
CA ARG A 133 -11.05 -17.21 -23.46
C ARG A 133 -11.72 -15.97 -24.02
N GLN A 134 -12.66 -16.13 -24.95
CA GLN A 134 -13.43 -14.98 -25.41
C GLN A 134 -14.27 -14.44 -24.26
N VAL A 135 -14.07 -13.17 -23.93
CA VAL A 135 -14.84 -12.41 -22.93
C VAL A 135 -15.69 -11.42 -23.69
N ASN A 136 -17.01 -11.47 -23.56
CA ASN A 136 -17.89 -10.46 -24.14
C ASN A 136 -18.06 -9.30 -23.15
N ALA A 137 -18.21 -8.08 -23.68
CA ALA A 137 -18.38 -6.89 -22.85
C ALA A 137 -19.63 -6.95 -21.95
N GLU A 138 -20.69 -7.63 -22.40
CA GLU A 138 -21.95 -7.83 -21.67
C GLU A 138 -21.84 -8.78 -20.46
N ASP A 139 -20.85 -9.67 -20.47
CA ASP A 139 -20.58 -10.59 -19.36
C ASP A 139 -19.72 -9.95 -18.25
N ILE A 140 -19.24 -8.72 -18.46
CA ILE A 140 -18.41 -7.98 -17.50
C ILE A 140 -19.31 -7.35 -16.44
N ILE A 141 -19.31 -7.95 -15.25
CA ILE A 141 -20.04 -7.43 -14.09
C ILE A 141 -19.15 -6.43 -13.33
N TRP A 142 -19.61 -5.19 -13.22
CA TRP A 142 -18.96 -4.16 -12.43
C TRP A 142 -19.39 -4.25 -10.96
N LEU A 143 -18.42 -4.49 -10.09
CA LEU A 143 -18.64 -4.58 -8.64
C LEU A 143 -18.07 -3.33 -7.98
N ARG A 144 -18.80 -2.77 -7.02
CA ARG A 144 -18.33 -1.59 -6.27
C ARG A 144 -17.38 -1.97 -5.15
N ASP A 145 -17.57 -3.17 -4.58
CA ASP A 145 -16.78 -3.65 -3.45
C ASP A 145 -16.47 -5.16 -3.57
N LEU A 146 -15.34 -5.58 -3.01
CA LEU A 146 -14.93 -6.96 -2.82
C LEU A 146 -15.91 -7.75 -1.96
N ALA A 147 -16.66 -7.10 -1.07
CA ALA A 147 -17.75 -7.73 -0.33
C ALA A 147 -18.85 -8.25 -1.27
N GLU A 148 -19.23 -7.46 -2.29
CA GLU A 148 -20.21 -7.86 -3.31
C GLU A 148 -19.68 -9.04 -4.14
N PHE A 149 -18.38 -9.02 -4.49
CA PHE A 149 -17.72 -10.13 -5.18
C PHE A 149 -17.79 -11.44 -4.39
N ARG A 150 -17.46 -11.41 -3.08
CA ARG A 150 -17.49 -12.61 -2.23
C ARG A 150 -18.88 -13.19 -2.16
N THR A 151 -19.89 -12.33 -2.01
CA THR A 151 -21.29 -12.76 -1.96
C THR A 151 -21.70 -13.43 -3.28
N ALA A 152 -21.39 -12.80 -4.42
CA ALA A 152 -21.68 -13.34 -5.75
C ALA A 152 -20.95 -14.67 -6.04
N THR A 153 -19.68 -14.79 -5.63
CA THR A 153 -18.86 -15.99 -5.85
C THR A 153 -19.30 -17.16 -4.98
N VAL A 154 -19.69 -16.90 -3.73
CA VAL A 154 -20.24 -17.93 -2.81
C VAL A 154 -21.52 -18.54 -3.40
N PHE A 155 -22.40 -17.72 -3.98
CA PHE A 155 -23.62 -18.22 -4.63
C PHE A 155 -23.33 -19.04 -5.90
N GLN A 156 -22.37 -18.65 -6.73
CA GLN A 156 -22.02 -19.42 -7.94
C GLN A 156 -21.30 -20.74 -7.61
N THR A 157 -20.53 -20.80 -6.53
CA THR A 157 -19.82 -22.02 -6.12
C THR A 157 -20.76 -23.01 -5.42
N ALA A 158 -21.80 -22.51 -4.72
CA ALA A 158 -22.83 -23.34 -4.11
C ALA A 158 -23.89 -23.87 -5.10
N ALA A 159 -23.96 -23.31 -6.31
CA ALA A 159 -24.88 -23.72 -7.38
C ALA A 159 -24.27 -24.74 -8.37
N ARG A 160 -23.06 -25.26 -8.08
CA ARG A 160 -22.40 -26.33 -8.84
C ARG A 160 -22.36 -27.63 -8.08
#